data_AF-A0A850BLU3-F1
#
_entry.id   AF-A0A850BLU3-F1
#
_cell.length_a   1.000
_cell.length_b   1.000
_cell.length_c   1.000
_cell.angle_alpha   90.00
_cell.angle_beta   90.00
_cell.angle_gamma   90.00
#
_symmetry.space_group_name_H-M   'P 1'
#
loop_
_entity.id
_entity.type
_entity.pdbx_description
1 polymer ?
#
loop_
_entity_poly.entity_id
_entity_poly.type
_entity_poly.pdbx_seq_one_letter_code
_entity_poly.pdbx_strand_id
1 'polypeptide(L)'
;MVVLRSRRALLRPLVIGAILVGLSFAWLRGSSAESDPRGDGVLPGTVAFFGSDITACPDGWAEADYATGRLVVGVIDEPAVGKVVGKPLANQEDRTHAHAFSAAVDLAYKPVAAGDGANNQGAKSGSYEVMGATEPSPTGLPFIQLLVCEKQ
;
A
#
# COMPACT_ATOMS: atom_id res chain seq x y z
N MET A 1 -26.55 3.44 -12.47
CA MET A 1 -27.82 2.74 -12.18
C MET A 1 -28.74 3.73 -11.49
N VAL A 2 -29.77 4.21 -12.19
CA VAL A 2 -30.70 5.25 -11.74
C VAL A 2 -31.98 4.58 -11.23
N VAL A 3 -32.45 4.94 -10.05
CA VAL A 3 -33.84 4.69 -9.61
C VAL A 3 -34.41 5.96 -8.99
N LEU A 4 -35.43 6.51 -9.64
CA LEU A 4 -36.26 7.65 -9.26
C LEU A 4 -37.62 7.17 -8.72
N ARG A 5 -38.14 7.78 -7.63
CA ARG A 5 -39.57 8.09 -7.37
C ARG A 5 -39.69 8.74 -5.98
N SER A 6 -39.98 10.03 -5.80
CA SER A 6 -41.17 10.84 -6.14
C SER A 6 -42.49 10.34 -5.55
N ARG A 7 -42.90 10.95 -4.42
CA ARG A 7 -44.31 11.14 -4.04
C ARG A 7 -44.50 12.57 -3.53
N ARG A 8 -45.22 13.37 -4.32
CA ARG A 8 -45.79 14.67 -3.92
C ARG A 8 -47.09 14.40 -3.15
N ALA A 9 -47.29 15.05 -2.01
CA ALA A 9 -48.61 15.25 -1.41
C ALA A 9 -48.82 16.75 -1.23
N LEU A 10 -49.79 17.28 -1.97
CA LEU A 10 -50.34 18.63 -1.86
C LEU A 10 -51.23 18.70 -0.62
N LEU A 11 -51.10 19.77 0.17
CA LEU A 11 -52.22 20.42 0.88
C LEU A 11 -51.79 21.84 1.31
N ARG A 12 -52.57 22.84 0.90
CA ARG A 12 -52.59 24.24 1.36
C ARG A 12 -54.01 24.50 1.89
N PRO A 13 -54.21 25.29 2.96
CA PRO A 13 -54.35 26.74 2.74
C PRO A 13 -53.77 27.68 3.82
N LEU A 14 -53.32 28.82 3.29
CA LEU A 14 -53.28 30.20 3.77
C LEU A 14 -53.83 30.53 5.19
N VAL A 15 -52.98 31.13 6.04
CA VAL A 15 -53.37 32.19 6.99
C VAL A 15 -52.33 33.30 6.95
N ILE A 16 -52.81 34.51 6.72
CA ILE A 16 -52.07 35.78 6.71
C ILE A 16 -51.89 36.23 8.16
N GLY A 17 -50.65 36.49 8.58
CA GLY A 17 -50.32 37.08 9.87
C GLY A 17 -49.07 37.93 9.75
N ALA A 18 -49.24 39.23 9.93
CA ALA A 18 -48.22 40.26 9.76
C ALA A 18 -47.24 40.33 10.95
N ILE A 19 -46.13 41.05 10.71
CA ILE A 19 -45.20 41.68 11.67
C ILE A 19 -44.09 40.76 12.21
N LEU A 20 -42.86 41.00 11.72
CA LEU A 20 -41.72 41.50 12.51
C LEU A 20 -40.50 41.69 11.58
N VAL A 21 -40.20 42.94 11.26
CA VAL A 21 -38.88 43.34 10.75
C VAL A 21 -37.94 43.27 11.96
N GLY A 22 -37.09 42.25 12.00
CA GLY A 22 -36.17 42.03 13.12
C GLY A 22 -34.98 41.18 12.69
N LEU A 23 -33.90 41.83 12.25
CA LEU A 23 -32.50 41.42 12.38
C LEU A 23 -32.18 39.93 12.12
N SER A 24 -32.17 39.53 10.84
CA SER A 24 -31.55 38.27 10.41
C SER A 24 -30.08 38.48 9.99
N PHE A 25 -29.25 38.98 10.91
CA PHE A 25 -27.78 38.98 10.77
C PHE A 25 -27.19 38.01 11.81
N ALA A 26 -27.54 36.73 11.73
CA ALA A 26 -27.07 35.76 12.71
C ALA A 26 -26.97 34.31 12.21
N TRP A 27 -26.56 34.06 10.96
CA TRP A 27 -26.30 32.68 10.50
C TRP A 27 -25.09 32.55 9.56
N LEU A 28 -24.00 33.25 9.87
CA LEU A 28 -22.66 32.83 9.46
C LEU A 28 -21.84 32.57 10.74
N ARG A 29 -22.27 31.59 11.53
CA ARG A 29 -21.30 30.90 12.38
C ARG A 29 -20.46 30.07 11.43
N GLY A 30 -19.30 30.59 11.04
CA GLY A 30 -18.25 29.74 10.51
C GLY A 30 -18.03 28.61 11.50
N SER A 31 -18.07 27.37 11.03
CA SER A 31 -17.60 26.24 11.83
C SER A 31 -16.17 26.56 12.23
N SER A 32 -15.98 26.93 13.49
CA SER A 32 -14.63 26.95 14.06
C SER A 32 -14.13 25.52 13.96
N ALA A 33 -12.90 25.34 13.48
CA ALA A 33 -12.22 24.05 13.60
C ALA A 33 -12.32 23.65 15.08
N GLU A 34 -12.96 22.51 15.36
CA GLU A 34 -12.98 21.92 16.68
C GLU A 34 -11.52 21.76 17.10
N SER A 35 -11.06 22.55 18.07
CA SER A 35 -9.72 22.41 18.61
C SER A 35 -9.68 21.06 19.33
N ASP A 36 -8.94 20.10 18.79
CA ASP A 36 -8.61 18.86 19.49
C ASP A 36 -8.05 19.24 20.88
N PRO A 37 -8.65 18.78 22.00
CA PRO A 37 -8.16 19.08 23.34
C PRO A 37 -6.72 18.62 23.60
N ARG A 38 -6.11 17.84 22.68
CA ARG A 38 -4.71 17.40 22.74
C ARG A 38 -3.71 18.37 22.09
N GLY A 39 -4.18 19.38 21.34
CA GLY A 39 -3.39 20.55 20.95
C GLY A 39 -2.22 20.35 19.97
N ASP A 40 -2.09 19.19 19.31
CA ASP A 40 -0.98 18.93 18.38
C ASP A 40 -1.25 19.41 16.93
N GLY A 41 -2.49 19.80 16.63
CA GLY A 41 -2.90 20.28 15.29
C GLY A 41 -2.98 19.19 14.23
N VAL A 42 -2.88 17.92 14.62
CA VAL A 42 -2.94 16.77 13.71
C VAL A 42 -4.39 16.33 13.53
N LEU A 43 -4.82 16.19 12.27
CA LEU A 43 -6.19 15.79 11.94
C LEU A 43 -6.40 14.28 12.22
N PRO A 44 -7.58 13.87 12.74
CA PRO A 44 -7.97 12.47 12.82
C PRO A 44 -7.82 11.74 11.47
N GLY A 45 -7.38 10.49 11.51
CA GLY A 45 -7.05 9.68 10.34
C GLY A 45 -5.62 9.91 9.79
N THR A 46 -4.85 10.84 10.37
CA THR A 46 -3.43 10.99 10.01
C THR A 46 -2.63 9.79 10.50
N VAL A 47 -1.89 9.17 9.59
CA VAL A 47 -0.98 8.05 9.89
C VAL A 47 0.46 8.55 9.99
N ALA A 48 1.16 8.18 11.05
CA ALA A 48 2.56 8.56 11.28
C ALA A 48 3.39 7.39 11.80
N PHE A 49 4.68 7.40 11.45
CA PHE A 49 5.68 6.51 12.03
C PHE A 49 6.31 7.18 13.26
N PHE A 50 6.44 6.42 14.35
CA PHE A 50 7.05 6.88 15.59
C PHE A 50 8.47 6.31 15.72
N GLY A 51 9.35 7.06 16.40
CA GLY A 51 10.75 6.68 16.60
C GLY A 51 10.93 5.33 17.29
N SER A 52 12.10 4.71 17.16
CA SER A 52 12.37 3.36 17.69
C SER A 52 12.38 3.27 19.22
N ASP A 53 12.42 4.42 19.90
CA ASP A 53 12.28 4.56 21.35
C ASP A 53 10.82 4.54 21.84
N ILE A 54 9.86 4.66 20.93
CA ILE A 54 8.43 4.65 21.23
C ILE A 54 7.87 3.25 21.01
N THR A 55 7.35 2.64 22.07
CA THR A 55 6.85 1.25 22.07
C THR A 55 5.33 1.13 22.07
N ALA A 56 4.61 2.24 22.26
CA ALA A 56 3.16 2.31 22.23
C ALA A 56 2.71 3.66 21.66
N CYS A 57 1.55 3.68 21.03
CA CYS A 57 1.01 4.92 20.46
C CYS A 57 0.72 5.94 21.59
N PRO A 58 1.10 7.22 21.41
CA PRO A 58 0.81 8.25 22.40
C PRO A 58 -0.69 8.46 22.61
N ASP A 59 -1.05 9.20 23.67
CA ASP A 59 -2.44 9.56 23.94
C ASP A 59 -3.10 10.21 22.72
N GLY A 60 -4.23 9.66 22.33
CA GLY A 60 -4.97 10.11 21.15
C GLY A 60 -4.53 9.54 19.82
N TRP A 61 -3.64 8.57 19.85
CA TRP A 61 -3.25 7.74 18.72
C TRP A 61 -3.60 6.29 19.03
N ALA A 62 -3.91 5.51 18.00
CA ALA A 62 -4.04 4.05 18.10
C ALA A 62 -3.11 3.39 17.08
N GLU A 63 -2.73 2.14 17.33
CA GLU A 63 -1.89 1.39 16.38
C GLU A 63 -2.63 1.22 15.06
N ALA A 64 -1.95 1.51 13.95
CA ALA A 64 -2.51 1.34 12.62
C ALA A 64 -2.25 -0.11 12.15
N ASP A 65 -2.99 -1.06 12.71
CA ASP A 65 -2.82 -2.51 12.50
C ASP A 65 -2.80 -2.92 11.02
N TYR A 66 -3.51 -2.19 10.16
CA TYR A 66 -3.54 -2.44 8.71
C TYR A 66 -2.19 -2.19 8.03
N ALA A 67 -1.29 -1.42 8.66
CA ALA A 67 0.05 -1.10 8.15
C ALA A 67 1.17 -1.92 8.83
N THR A 68 0.88 -2.65 9.92
CA THR A 68 1.88 -3.43 10.65
C THR A 68 2.53 -4.50 9.76
N GLY A 69 3.87 -4.46 9.70
CA GLY A 69 4.66 -5.34 8.85
C GLY A 69 4.54 -5.05 7.35
N ARG A 70 4.01 -3.89 6.94
CA ARG A 70 3.81 -3.53 5.53
C ARG A 70 4.58 -2.28 5.16
N LEU A 71 4.99 -2.23 3.89
CA LEU A 71 5.47 -1.00 3.28
C LEU A 71 4.28 -0.17 2.82
N VAL A 72 4.11 1.03 3.38
CA VAL A 72 3.07 1.97 2.96
C VAL A 72 3.50 2.63 1.64
N VAL A 73 2.60 2.61 0.65
CA VAL A 73 2.83 3.21 -0.67
C VAL A 73 1.77 4.29 -0.90
N GLY A 74 2.21 5.50 -1.20
CA GLY A 74 1.32 6.58 -1.60
C GLY A 74 0.67 6.29 -2.96
N VAL A 75 -0.63 6.53 -3.07
CA VAL A 75 -1.40 6.34 -4.31
C VAL A 75 -2.05 7.65 -4.74
N ILE A 76 -2.22 7.83 -6.05
CA ILE A 76 -2.91 8.99 -6.63
C ILE A 76 -4.35 8.66 -7.05
N ASP A 77 -4.66 7.37 -7.20
CA ASP A 77 -5.99 6.88 -7.56
C ASP A 77 -6.77 6.48 -6.31
N GLU A 78 -7.93 7.10 -6.10
CA GLU A 78 -8.80 6.83 -4.95
C GLU A 78 -9.15 5.34 -4.76
N PRO A 79 -9.46 4.55 -5.81
CA PRO A 79 -9.76 3.12 -5.66
C PRO A 79 -8.58 2.26 -5.19
N ALA A 80 -7.36 2.78 -5.25
CA ALA A 80 -6.15 2.07 -4.80
C ALA A 80 -5.89 2.25 -3.30
N VAL A 81 -6.56 3.19 -2.63
CA VAL A 81 -6.44 3.40 -1.19
C VAL A 81 -6.88 2.14 -0.44
N GLY A 82 -6.09 1.72 0.56
CA GLY A 82 -6.37 0.54 1.36
C GLY A 82 -6.20 -0.80 0.64
N LYS A 83 -5.76 -0.82 -0.62
CA LYS A 83 -5.40 -2.06 -1.31
C LYS A 83 -4.15 -2.65 -0.68
N VAL A 84 -4.19 -3.96 -0.47
CA VAL A 84 -3.12 -4.70 0.17
C VAL A 84 -2.56 -5.72 -0.81
N VAL A 85 -1.24 -5.75 -0.94
CA VAL A 85 -0.51 -6.74 -1.76
C VAL A 85 0.41 -7.56 -0.86
N GLY A 86 0.40 -8.87 -1.04
CA GLY A 86 1.29 -9.79 -0.34
C GLY A 86 1.00 -9.96 1.16
N LYS A 87 1.89 -10.69 1.82
CA LYS A 87 1.83 -11.00 3.25
C LYS A 87 2.69 -10.00 4.04
N PRO A 88 2.21 -9.51 5.20
CA PRO A 88 3.02 -8.64 6.05
C PRO A 88 4.28 -9.38 6.51
N LEU A 89 5.34 -8.63 6.80
CA LEU A 89 6.53 -9.11 7.46
C LEU A 89 6.25 -9.28 8.95
N ALA A 90 6.78 -10.34 9.56
CA ALA A 90 6.88 -10.43 11.00
C ALA A 90 7.93 -9.43 11.52
N ASN A 91 7.97 -9.25 12.84
CA ASN A 91 8.99 -8.43 13.49
C ASN A 91 10.38 -8.97 13.14
N GLN A 92 11.24 -8.11 12.62
CA GLN A 92 12.61 -8.39 12.18
C GLN A 92 12.71 -9.54 11.15
N GLU A 93 11.65 -9.81 10.37
CA GLU A 93 11.69 -10.82 9.32
C GLU A 93 12.59 -10.39 8.16
N ASP A 94 13.70 -11.10 7.96
CA ASP A 94 14.48 -11.06 6.73
C ASP A 94 13.98 -12.14 5.77
N ARG A 95 13.02 -11.75 4.92
CA ARG A 95 12.33 -12.68 4.01
C ARG A 95 13.25 -13.13 2.88
N THR A 96 13.38 -14.45 2.71
CA THR A 96 14.11 -15.03 1.58
C THR A 96 13.35 -14.86 0.27
N HIS A 97 14.09 -14.67 -0.81
CA HIS A 97 13.56 -14.66 -2.18
C HIS A 97 14.51 -15.40 -3.12
N ALA A 98 13.98 -15.79 -4.29
CA ALA A 98 14.72 -16.46 -5.35
C ALA A 98 14.41 -15.79 -6.70
N HIS A 99 15.36 -15.83 -7.61
CA HIS A 99 15.21 -15.27 -8.96
C HIS A 99 15.25 -16.39 -9.99
N ALA A 100 14.34 -16.35 -10.96
CA ALA A 100 14.47 -17.15 -12.17
C ALA A 100 15.60 -16.57 -13.04
N PHE A 101 16.40 -17.43 -13.65
CA PHE A 101 17.44 -17.02 -14.59
C PHE A 101 17.40 -17.89 -15.85
N SER A 102 17.88 -17.31 -16.94
CA SER A 102 18.17 -17.99 -18.19
C SER A 102 19.53 -17.52 -18.69
N ALA A 103 20.36 -18.45 -19.17
CA ALA A 103 21.67 -18.18 -19.73
C ALA A 103 21.90 -19.08 -20.94
N ALA A 104 22.67 -18.58 -21.90
CA ALA A 104 23.12 -19.35 -23.06
C ALA A 104 24.63 -19.58 -22.96
N VAL A 105 25.06 -20.79 -23.26
CA VAL A 105 26.49 -21.11 -23.46
C VAL A 105 26.69 -21.49 -24.92
N ASP A 106 27.41 -20.63 -25.65
CA ASP A 106 27.80 -20.91 -27.02
C ASP A 106 29.06 -21.78 -27.05
N LEU A 107 28.92 -23.01 -27.52
CA LEU A 107 30.04 -23.90 -27.76
C LEU A 107 30.52 -23.73 -29.21
N ALA A 108 31.72 -23.19 -29.37
CA ALA A 108 32.40 -23.17 -30.65
C ALA A 108 32.75 -24.58 -31.12
N TYR A 109 32.79 -24.79 -32.43
CA TYR A 109 33.21 -26.05 -33.01
C TYR A 109 34.65 -26.42 -32.60
N LYS A 110 34.83 -27.67 -32.15
CA LYS A 110 36.13 -28.26 -31.84
C LYS A 110 36.23 -29.65 -32.49
N PRO A 111 37.25 -29.91 -33.34
CA PRO A 111 37.45 -31.22 -33.91
C PRO A 111 38.07 -32.14 -32.85
N VAL A 112 37.25 -32.89 -32.12
CA VAL A 112 37.74 -33.94 -31.23
C VAL A 112 38.02 -35.18 -32.08
N ALA A 113 39.29 -35.55 -32.22
CA ALA A 113 39.66 -36.80 -32.87
C ALA A 113 39.16 -37.98 -32.03
N ALA A 114 38.15 -38.71 -32.52
CA ALA A 114 37.73 -39.96 -31.91
C ALA A 114 38.76 -41.04 -32.28
N GLY A 115 39.58 -41.46 -31.30
CA GLY A 115 40.65 -42.43 -31.52
C GLY A 115 40.21 -43.82 -31.95
N ASP A 116 38.91 -44.18 -31.87
CA ASP A 116 38.42 -45.50 -32.34
C ASP A 116 36.87 -45.64 -32.42
N GLY A 117 36.11 -44.60 -32.81
CA GLY A 117 34.63 -44.74 -32.80
C GLY A 117 33.79 -43.66 -33.51
N ALA A 118 32.53 -44.00 -33.79
CA ALA A 118 31.60 -43.20 -34.62
C ALA A 118 30.82 -42.09 -33.88
N ASN A 119 31.23 -41.72 -32.67
CA ASN A 119 30.45 -40.79 -31.86
C ASN A 119 30.75 -39.32 -32.23
N ASN A 120 29.85 -38.69 -33.00
CA ASN A 120 29.98 -37.30 -33.45
C ASN A 120 29.33 -36.28 -32.50
N GLN A 121 28.94 -36.68 -31.28
CA GLN A 121 28.13 -35.85 -30.37
C GLN A 121 28.90 -35.28 -29.17
N GLY A 122 30.14 -35.72 -28.93
CA GLY A 122 30.98 -35.14 -27.88
C GLY A 122 31.31 -33.68 -28.19
N ALA A 123 30.85 -32.74 -27.35
CA ALA A 123 31.07 -31.30 -27.52
C ALA A 123 30.53 -30.71 -28.85
N LYS A 124 29.32 -31.12 -29.26
CA LYS A 124 28.64 -30.53 -30.42
C LYS A 124 28.57 -29.00 -30.30
N SER A 125 28.93 -28.27 -31.36
CA SER A 125 28.82 -26.82 -31.38
C SER A 125 27.37 -26.33 -31.42
N GLY A 126 27.12 -25.17 -30.84
CA GLY A 126 25.81 -24.51 -30.83
C GLY A 126 25.56 -23.73 -29.54
N SER A 127 24.41 -23.06 -29.46
CA SER A 127 23.92 -22.48 -28.20
C SER A 127 23.27 -23.56 -27.35
N TYR A 128 23.62 -23.58 -26.07
CA TYR A 128 23.00 -24.40 -25.05
C TYR A 128 22.34 -23.49 -24.03
N GLU A 129 21.02 -23.47 -24.03
CA GLU A 129 20.23 -22.73 -23.07
C GLU A 129 20.18 -23.48 -21.74
N VAL A 130 20.40 -22.74 -20.65
CA VAL A 130 20.25 -23.19 -19.28
C VAL A 130 19.27 -22.25 -18.60
N MET A 131 18.24 -22.83 -17.99
CA MET A 131 17.27 -22.10 -17.19
C MET A 131 17.22 -22.70 -15.79
N GLY A 132 16.92 -21.86 -14.80
CA GLY A 132 16.80 -22.32 -13.42
C GLY A 132 16.28 -21.22 -12.50
N ALA A 133 16.35 -21.50 -11.21
CA ALA A 133 16.13 -20.52 -10.17
C ALA A 133 17.35 -20.50 -9.24
N THR A 134 17.64 -19.35 -8.65
CA THR A 134 18.61 -19.28 -7.55
C THR A 134 18.06 -19.99 -6.32
N GLU A 135 18.94 -20.43 -5.43
CA GLU A 135 18.51 -20.85 -4.10
C GLU A 135 17.86 -19.68 -3.33
N PRO A 136 16.86 -19.93 -2.47
CA PRO A 136 16.27 -18.90 -1.63
C PRO A 136 17.33 -18.26 -0.73
N SER A 137 17.40 -16.93 -0.77
CA SER A 137 18.33 -16.16 0.08
C SER A 137 17.67 -14.88 0.60
N PRO A 138 17.99 -14.44 1.83
CA PRO A 138 17.63 -13.10 2.28
C PRO A 138 18.26 -12.02 1.41
N THR A 139 17.72 -10.81 1.48
CA THR A 139 18.30 -9.66 0.78
C THR A 139 19.57 -9.14 1.46
N GLY A 140 19.70 -9.36 2.77
CA GLY A 140 20.78 -8.78 3.59
C GLY A 140 20.76 -7.25 3.62
N LEU A 141 19.69 -6.60 3.15
CA LEU A 141 19.56 -5.15 3.16
C LEU A 141 19.24 -4.69 4.59
N PRO A 142 19.87 -3.61 5.07
CA PRO A 142 19.51 -3.03 6.35
C PRO A 142 18.09 -2.46 6.27
N PHE A 143 17.28 -2.74 7.28
CA PHE A 143 15.93 -2.19 7.41
C PHE A 143 15.64 -1.81 8.86
N ILE A 144 14.68 -0.90 9.04
CA ILE A 144 14.09 -0.56 10.34
C ILE A 144 12.59 -0.81 10.26
N GLN A 145 12.03 -1.35 11.34
CA GLN A 145 10.59 -1.42 11.55
C GLN A 145 10.25 -0.43 12.66
N LEU A 146 9.31 0.45 12.37
CA LEU A 146 8.84 1.49 13.28
C LEU A 146 7.38 1.25 13.62
N LEU A 147 6.99 1.65 14.84
CA LEU A 147 5.59 1.69 15.22
C LEU A 147 4.85 2.68 14.32
N VAL A 148 3.68 2.28 13.83
CA VAL A 148 2.81 3.10 13.01
C VAL A 148 1.51 3.33 13.75
N CYS A 149 1.13 4.60 13.91
CA CYS A 149 -0.09 4.97 14.63
C CYS A 149 -0.96 5.88 13.78
N GLU A 150 -2.26 5.82 14.01
CA GLU A 150 -3.28 6.67 13.42
C GLU A 150 -3.89 7.58 14.49
N LYS A 151 -3.96 8.88 14.18
CA LYS A 151 -4.60 9.89 15.03
C LYS A 151 -6.10 9.59 15.14
N GLN A 152 -6.60 9.51 16.36
CA GLN A 152 -8.02 9.28 16.69
C GLN A 152 -8.79 10.58 16.80
#